data_AF-A0AAJ6DEM3-F1
#
_entry.id   AF-A0AAJ6DEM3-F1
#
_cell.length_a   1.000
_cell.length_b   1.000
_cell.length_c   1.000
_cell.angle_alpha   90.00
_cell.angle_beta   90.00
_cell.angle_gamma   90.00
#
_symmetry.space_group_name_H-M   'P 1'
#
loop_
_entity.id
_entity.type
_entity.pdbx_description
1 polymer ?
#
loop_
_entity_poly.entity_id
_entity_poly.type
_entity_poly.pdbx_seq_one_letter_code
_entity_poly.pdbx_strand_id
1 'polypeptide(L)'
;MFGSYKNPNEIRKELHEVTQQISEHPLAAEQLKQAQELVERRKAEQVDPAEINRELTEQGLPSLEEQGKATTAGARSYYKLHRKKRKLERKLEAAS
;
A
#
# COMPACT_ATOMS: atom_id res chain seq x y z
N MET A 1 4.89 34.38 8.16
CA MET A 1 4.68 33.05 7.55
C MET A 1 5.86 32.77 6.62
N PHE A 2 6.89 32.06 7.09
CA PHE A 2 8.01 31.68 6.23
C PHE A 2 7.67 30.35 5.57
N GLY A 3 7.24 30.41 4.31
CA GLY A 3 7.19 29.22 3.46
C GLY A 3 8.62 28.78 3.20
N SER A 4 9.12 27.82 3.98
CA SER A 4 10.43 27.23 3.75
C SER A 4 10.41 26.58 2.36
N TYR A 5 11.07 27.20 1.39
CA TYR A 5 11.32 26.59 0.09
C TYR A 5 12.22 25.38 0.35
N LYS A 6 11.62 24.18 0.41
CA LYS A 6 12.39 22.94 0.54
C LYS A 6 13.37 22.86 -0.62
N ASN A 7 14.65 22.74 -0.32
CA ASN A 7 15.68 22.56 -1.33
C ASN A 7 15.43 21.22 -2.07
N PRO A 8 15.72 21.10 -3.38
CA PRO A 8 15.60 19.84 -4.13
C PRO A 8 16.15 18.61 -3.38
N ASN A 9 17.25 18.75 -2.64
CA ASN A 9 17.83 17.67 -1.84
C ASN A 9 16.93 17.24 -0.66
N GLU A 10 16.23 18.16 -0.03
CA GLU A 10 15.25 17.85 1.02
C GLU A 10 14.01 17.16 0.46
N ILE A 11 13.58 17.54 -0.75
CA ILE A 11 12.48 16.90 -1.47
C ILE A 11 12.86 15.46 -1.84
N ARG A 12 14.10 15.21 -2.27
CA ARG A 12 14.63 13.86 -2.53
C ARG A 12 14.66 13.00 -1.27
N LYS A 13 15.13 13.55 -0.15
CA LYS A 13 15.17 12.85 1.13
C LYS A 13 13.77 12.47 1.60
N GLU A 14 12.82 13.40 1.53
CA GLU A 14 11.43 13.12 1.91
C GLU A 14 10.76 12.12 0.95
N LEU A 15 11.11 12.14 -0.34
CA LEU A 15 10.63 11.16 -1.31
C LEU A 15 11.16 9.75 -0.99
N HIS A 16 12.42 9.64 -0.59
CA HIS A 16 13.03 8.38 -0.16
C HIS A 16 12.35 7.83 1.10
N GLU A 17 12.17 8.66 2.13
CA GLU A 17 11.47 8.29 3.37
C GLU A 17 10.03 7.84 3.11
N VAL A 18 9.28 8.55 2.25
CA VAL A 18 7.90 8.16 1.88
C VAL A 18 7.90 6.86 1.08
N THR A 19 8.88 6.64 0.21
CA THR A 19 9.00 5.38 -0.55
C THR A 19 9.31 4.21 0.36
N GLN A 20 10.17 4.41 1.35
CA GLN A 20 10.48 3.40 2.36
C GLN A 20 9.27 3.09 3.25
N GLN A 21 8.51 4.10 3.68
CA GLN A 21 7.24 3.90 4.40
C GLN A 21 6.18 3.20 3.56
N ILE A 22 6.19 3.37 2.23
CA ILE A 22 5.33 2.63 1.31
C ILE A 22 5.76 1.16 1.26
N SER A 23 7.06 0.86 1.15
CA SER A 23 7.56 -0.52 1.09
C SER A 23 7.41 -1.28 2.41
N GLU A 24 7.51 -0.58 3.55
CA GLU A 24 7.32 -1.16 4.88
C GLU A 24 5.83 -1.21 5.29
N HIS A 25 4.92 -0.67 4.47
CA HIS A 25 3.50 -0.64 4.82
C HIS A 25 2.91 -2.07 4.83
N PRO A 26 2.04 -2.43 5.79
CA PRO A 26 1.36 -3.73 5.83
C PRO A 26 0.54 -4.07 4.57
N LEU A 27 0.26 -3.08 3.72
CA LEU A 27 -0.41 -3.25 2.43
C LEU A 27 0.54 -3.46 1.25
N ALA A 28 1.82 -3.13 1.41
CA ALA A 28 2.88 -3.50 0.48
C ALA A 28 3.52 -4.84 0.84
N ALA A 29 3.18 -5.41 2.01
CA ALA A 29 3.58 -6.74 2.41
C ALA A 29 3.15 -7.74 1.34
N GLU A 30 4.12 -8.48 0.82
CA GLU A 30 3.95 -9.47 -0.24
C GLU A 30 2.85 -10.49 0.07
N GLN A 31 2.65 -10.78 1.36
CA GLN A 31 1.58 -11.61 1.89
C GLN A 31 0.18 -11.07 1.56
N LEU A 32 -0.05 -9.75 1.62
CA LEU A 32 -1.36 -9.18 1.30
C LEU A 32 -1.64 -9.20 -0.21
N LYS A 33 -0.59 -9.02 -1.01
CA LYS A 33 -0.67 -9.14 -2.47
C LYS A 33 -0.97 -10.58 -2.89
N GLN A 34 -0.27 -11.56 -2.32
CA GLN A 34 -0.52 -12.99 -2.53
C GLN A 34 -1.94 -13.38 -2.10
N ALA A 35 -2.38 -12.89 -0.94
CA ALA A 35 -3.70 -13.16 -0.43
C ALA A 35 -4.81 -12.54 -1.31
N GLN A 36 -4.61 -11.32 -1.82
CA GLN A 36 -5.54 -10.69 -2.77
C GLN A 36 -5.57 -11.42 -4.12
N GLU A 37 -4.42 -11.83 -4.64
CA GLU A 37 -4.31 -12.53 -5.92
C GLU A 37 -4.98 -13.92 -5.87
N LEU A 38 -4.84 -14.63 -4.73
CA LEU A 38 -5.56 -15.89 -4.48
C LEU A 38 -7.07 -15.67 -4.43
N VAL A 39 -7.52 -14.63 -3.72
CA VAL A 39 -8.95 -14.27 -3.62
C VAL A 39 -9.55 -13.94 -4.98
N GLU A 40 -8.87 -13.13 -5.80
CA GLU A 40 -9.33 -12.77 -7.14
C GLU A 40 -9.41 -13.99 -8.06
N ARG A 41 -8.40 -14.88 -8.01
CA ARG A 41 -8.41 -16.13 -8.79
C ARG A 41 -9.59 -17.03 -8.40
N ARG A 42 -9.79 -17.26 -7.10
CA ARG A 42 -10.85 -18.14 -6.60
C ARG A 42 -12.25 -17.55 -6.76
N LYS A 43 -12.40 -16.23 -6.70
CA LYS A 43 -13.64 -15.54 -7.07
C LYS A 43 -13.97 -15.71 -8.54
N ALA A 44 -12.99 -15.64 -9.44
CA ALA A 44 -13.20 -15.88 -10.87
C ALA A 44 -13.68 -17.32 -11.15
N GLU A 45 -13.25 -18.28 -10.31
CA GLU A 45 -13.69 -19.67 -10.31
C GLU A 45 -15.02 -19.91 -9.58
N GLN A 46 -15.67 -18.85 -9.06
CA GLN A 46 -16.92 -18.91 -8.27
C GLN A 46 -16.84 -19.79 -7.02
N VAL A 47 -15.64 -19.91 -6.42
CA VAL A 47 -15.42 -20.65 -5.17
C VAL A 47 -16.08 -19.92 -4.00
N ASP A 48 -16.65 -20.68 -3.07
CA ASP A 48 -17.30 -20.14 -1.87
C ASP A 48 -16.31 -19.31 -1.04
N PRO A 49 -16.65 -18.06 -0.66
CA PRO A 49 -15.87 -17.27 0.30
C PRO A 49 -15.41 -18.02 1.54
N ALA A 50 -16.19 -18.98 2.06
CA ALA A 50 -15.79 -19.81 3.21
C ALA A 50 -14.60 -20.72 2.90
N GLU A 51 -14.56 -21.28 1.70
CA GLU A 51 -13.49 -22.16 1.22
C GLU A 51 -12.23 -21.36 0.88
N ILE A 52 -12.39 -20.17 0.28
CA ILE A 52 -11.30 -19.21 0.07
C ILE A 52 -10.64 -18.84 1.40
N ASN A 53 -11.44 -18.57 2.44
CA ASN A 53 -10.92 -18.19 3.74
C ASN A 53 -10.14 -19.33 4.44
N ARG A 54 -10.57 -20.57 4.19
CA ARG A 54 -9.89 -21.77 4.68
C ARG A 54 -8.52 -21.94 4.00
N GLU A 55 -8.45 -21.79 2.68
CA GLU A 55 -7.20 -21.85 1.93
C GLU A 55 -6.23 -20.72 2.31
N LEU A 56 -6.73 -19.51 2.55
CA LEU A 56 -5.91 -18.41 3.05
C LEU A 56 -5.29 -18.76 4.41
N THR A 57 -6.08 -19.34 5.31
CA THR A 57 -5.62 -19.73 6.65
C THR A 57 -4.59 -20.87 6.57
N GLU A 58 -4.81 -21.86 5.70
CA GLU A 58 -3.89 -22.99 5.47
C GLU A 58 -2.55 -22.55 4.88
N GLN A 59 -2.53 -21.44 4.12
CA GLN A 59 -1.31 -20.86 3.55
C GLN A 59 -0.64 -19.82 4.49
N GLY A 60 -1.18 -19.61 5.69
CA GLY A 60 -0.69 -18.58 6.62
C GLY A 60 -0.89 -17.15 6.09
N LEU A 61 -1.84 -16.98 5.16
CA LEU A 61 -2.19 -15.70 4.55
C LEU A 61 -3.33 -15.03 5.33
N PRO A 62 -3.39 -13.68 5.33
CA PRO A 62 -4.45 -12.95 5.99
C PRO A 62 -5.83 -13.33 5.42
N SER A 63 -6.76 -13.60 6.33
CA SER A 63 -8.16 -13.96 6.03
C SER A 63 -8.89 -12.86 5.25
N LEU A 64 -10.02 -13.19 4.61
CA LEU A 64 -10.82 -12.19 3.89
C LEU A 64 -11.23 -10.99 4.75
N GLU A 65 -11.54 -11.24 6.02
CA GLU A 65 -11.91 -10.19 6.97
C GLU A 65 -10.70 -9.34 7.39
N GLU A 66 -9.55 -9.96 7.57
CA GLU A 66 -8.28 -9.26 7.84
C GLU A 66 -7.80 -8.45 6.63
N GLN A 67 -7.97 -8.98 5.42
CA GLN A 67 -7.73 -8.24 4.18
C GLN A 67 -8.68 -7.04 4.09
N GLY A 68 -9.96 -7.22 4.42
CA GLY A 68 -10.94 -6.14 4.50
C GLY A 68 -10.55 -5.08 5.54
N LYS A 69 -10.18 -5.48 6.75
CA LYS A 69 -9.75 -4.57 7.84
C LYS A 69 -8.43 -3.87 7.51
N ALA A 70 -7.43 -4.60 7.01
CA ALA A 70 -6.14 -4.06 6.59
C ALA A 70 -6.30 -3.11 5.40
N THR A 71 -7.14 -3.45 4.43
CA THR A 71 -7.50 -2.56 3.32
C THR A 71 -8.20 -1.32 3.86
N THR A 72 -9.12 -1.41 4.81
CA THR A 72 -9.88 -0.23 5.27
C THR A 72 -9.06 0.68 6.20
N ALA A 73 -8.30 0.11 7.13
CA ALA A 73 -7.44 0.84 8.07
C ALA A 73 -6.16 1.36 7.40
N GLY A 74 -5.57 0.56 6.51
CA GLY A 74 -4.32 0.87 5.82
C GLY A 74 -4.49 1.60 4.49
N ALA A 75 -5.62 1.48 3.77
CA ALA A 75 -5.71 2.11 2.45
C ALA A 75 -5.73 3.63 2.55
N ARG A 76 -6.29 4.21 3.62
CA ARG A 76 -6.25 5.67 3.81
C ARG A 76 -4.83 6.18 4.07
N SER A 77 -4.03 5.50 4.89
CA SER A 77 -2.62 5.88 5.13
C SER A 77 -1.78 5.63 3.90
N TYR A 78 -1.96 4.49 3.23
CA TYR A 78 -1.26 4.14 2.00
C TYR A 78 -1.61 5.10 0.85
N TYR A 79 -2.88 5.47 0.69
CA TYR A 79 -3.31 6.48 -0.28
C TYR A 79 -2.73 7.87 0.02
N LYS A 80 -2.65 8.26 1.30
CA LYS A 80 -1.98 9.50 1.70
C LYS A 80 -0.49 9.48 1.37
N LEU A 81 0.21 8.37 1.62
CA LEU A 81 1.62 8.18 1.27
C LEU A 81 1.84 8.27 -0.24
N HIS A 82 1.02 7.60 -1.05
CA HIS A 82 1.09 7.68 -2.52
C HIS A 82 0.78 9.08 -3.06
N ARG A 83 -0.20 9.78 -2.50
CA ARG A 83 -0.45 11.20 -2.84
C ARG A 83 0.74 12.08 -2.46
N LYS A 84 1.38 11.82 -1.31
CA LYS A 84 2.56 12.56 -0.85
C LYS A 84 3.75 12.32 -1.79
N LYS A 85 3.99 11.07 -2.19
CA LYS A 85 5.00 10.68 -3.19
C LYS A 85 4.81 11.46 -4.50
N ARG A 86 3.61 11.40 -5.11
CA ARG A 86 3.29 12.13 -6.35
C ARG A 86 3.45 13.64 -6.22
N LYS A 87 3.14 14.21 -5.05
CA LYS A 87 3.33 15.65 -4.79
C LYS A 87 4.81 16.02 -4.70
N LEU A 88 5.64 15.16 -4.11
CA LEU A 88 7.09 15.37 -4.01
C LEU A 88 7.78 15.21 -5.36
N GLU A 89 7.39 14.22 -6.16
CA GLU A 89 7.84 14.03 -7.55
C GLU A 89 7.56 15.28 -8.39
N ARG A 90 6.32 15.78 -8.38
CA ARG A 90 5.97 17.02 -9.11
C ARG A 90 6.74 18.25 -8.66
N LYS A 91 7.03 18.37 -7.35
CA LYS A 91 7.83 19.48 -6.82
C LYS A 91 9.29 19.38 -7.25
N LEU A 92 9.79 18.16 -7.42
CA LEU A 92 11.14 17.88 -7.86
C LEU A 92 11.28 18.14 -9.37
N GLU A 93 10.28 17.75 -10.16
CA GLU A 93 10.18 18.11 -11.58
C GLU A 93 10.11 19.62 -11.80
N ALA A 94 9.40 20.35 -10.93
CA ALA A 94 9.30 21.81 -11.00
C ALA A 94 10.54 22.55 -10.46
N ALA A 95 11.48 21.84 -9.83
CA ALA A 95 12.69 22.40 -9.24
C ALA A 95 13.99 21.99 -9.97
N SER A 96 13.88 21.12 -10.99
CA SER A 96 14.92 20.84 -12.00
C SER A 96 14.82 21.84 -13.15
#